data_AF-A0A369S269-F1
#
_entry.id   AF-A0A369S269-F1
#
_cell.length_a   1.000
_cell.length_b   1.000
_cell.length_c   1.000
_cell.angle_alpha   90.00
_cell.angle_beta   90.00
_cell.angle_gamma   90.00
#
_symmetry.space_group_name_H-M   'P 1'
#
loop_
_entity.id
_entity.type
_entity.pdbx_description
1 polymer ?
#
loop_
_entity_poly.entity_id
_entity_poly.type
_entity_poly.pdbx_seq_one_letter_code
_entity_poly.pdbx_strand_id
1 'polypeptide(L)'
;MGDRYLRPRVRLNEYLDRAGVASNLQSALLLVLENKPDDPIYFLSQFFRNACTENADISTAYQNLMLVHHSRPTFLRHVKKTFIQLASDDSSTSITGKIYNELLNLITRDLNSSIQRQLLSHLEVDDESSVIFDVFYWGIRDSLLFIDFYSEAVVLYESLDVNEKGEITCELYYRLLYRLQAANQLIINSKSLIESVQLLSTGAITETVNEVYNEMASHKMDTMKKQEFLEKMCELFFDDELNAKRRSQSEVKHNH
;
A
#
# COMPACT_ATOMS: atom_id res chain seq x y z
N MET A 1 22.59 -49.21 35.38
CA MET A 1 21.31 -48.47 35.30
C MET A 1 21.50 -47.34 34.32
N GLY A 2 21.15 -47.58 33.06
CA GLY A 2 21.29 -46.60 31.98
C GLY A 2 19.90 -46.22 31.50
N ASP A 3 19.40 -45.08 31.98
CA ASP A 3 18.16 -44.50 31.50
C ASP A 3 18.47 -43.07 31.07
N ARG A 4 18.87 -42.92 29.81
CA ARG A 4 19.03 -41.63 29.13
C ARG A 4 17.89 -41.49 28.14
N TYR A 5 16.87 -40.75 28.54
CA TYR A 5 15.93 -39.95 27.74
C TYR A 5 15.99 -40.18 26.22
N LEU A 6 15.31 -41.21 25.73
CA LEU A 6 14.94 -41.29 24.32
C LEU A 6 13.76 -40.35 24.11
N ARG A 7 14.02 -39.11 23.65
CA ARG A 7 12.96 -38.26 23.09
C ARG A 7 12.31 -39.02 21.93
N PRO A 8 10.97 -39.02 21.80
CA PRO A 8 10.32 -39.64 20.65
C PRO A 8 10.79 -38.95 19.37
N ARG A 9 11.34 -39.72 18.42
CA ARG A 9 11.54 -39.24 17.04
C ARG A 9 10.16 -39.07 16.41
N VAL A 10 9.61 -37.86 16.46
CA VAL A 10 8.43 -37.49 15.68
C VAL A 10 8.77 -37.70 14.20
N ARG A 11 7.93 -38.43 13.48
CA ARG A 11 8.16 -38.65 12.04
C ARG A 11 7.99 -37.32 11.31
N LEU A 12 8.78 -37.07 10.27
CA LEU A 12 8.76 -35.80 9.53
C LEU A 12 7.34 -35.40 9.09
N ASN A 13 6.54 -36.35 8.61
CA ASN A 13 5.16 -36.09 8.18
C ASN A 13 4.28 -35.63 9.36
N GLU A 14 4.35 -36.28 10.53
CA GLU A 14 3.63 -35.84 11.73
C GLU A 14 4.10 -34.45 12.21
N TYR A 15 5.37 -34.14 12.02
CA TYR A 15 5.90 -32.81 12.33
C TYR A 15 5.35 -31.75 11.37
N LEU A 16 5.32 -32.03 10.07
CA LEU A 16 4.77 -31.12 9.04
C LEU A 16 3.26 -30.93 9.17
N ASP A 17 2.53 -31.99 9.53
CA ASP A 17 1.09 -31.93 9.79
C ASP A 17 0.80 -31.09 11.04
N ARG A 18 1.54 -31.30 12.14
CA ARG A 18 1.43 -30.47 13.34
C ARG A 18 1.82 -29.02 13.10
N ALA A 19 2.76 -28.78 12.20
CA ALA A 19 3.18 -27.44 11.79
C ALA A 19 2.18 -26.77 10.82
N GLY A 20 1.10 -27.45 10.44
CA GLY A 20 0.05 -26.87 9.59
C GLY A 20 0.48 -26.56 8.16
N VAL A 21 1.58 -27.19 7.69
CA VAL A 21 2.21 -26.85 6.40
C VAL A 21 1.23 -27.00 5.23
N ALA A 22 0.41 -28.05 5.23
CA ALA A 22 -0.59 -28.27 4.20
C ALA A 22 -1.65 -27.16 4.14
N SER A 23 -2.13 -26.70 5.31
CA SER A 23 -3.09 -25.60 5.39
C SER A 23 -2.48 -24.29 4.91
N ASN A 24 -1.24 -24.00 5.30
CA ASN A 24 -0.53 -22.79 4.88
C ASN A 24 -0.27 -22.79 3.37
N LEU A 25 0.14 -23.93 2.80
CA LEU A 25 0.29 -24.09 1.34
C LEU A 25 -1.04 -23.93 0.62
N GLN A 26 -2.13 -24.51 1.14
CA GLN A 26 -3.46 -24.37 0.55
C GLN A 26 -3.92 -22.91 0.54
N SER A 27 -3.77 -22.20 1.65
CA SER A 27 -4.08 -20.76 1.73
C SER A 27 -3.23 -19.96 0.75
N ALA A 28 -1.92 -20.20 0.71
CA ALA A 28 -1.00 -19.52 -0.20
C ALA A 28 -1.34 -19.75 -1.68
N LEU A 29 -1.75 -20.97 -2.04
CA LEU A 29 -2.16 -21.30 -3.41
C LEU A 29 -3.52 -20.69 -3.75
N LEU A 30 -4.48 -20.68 -2.82
CA LEU A 30 -5.76 -19.98 -3.01
C LEU A 30 -5.55 -18.48 -3.24
N LEU A 31 -4.68 -17.85 -2.42
CA LEU A 31 -4.25 -16.45 -2.61
C LEU A 31 -3.78 -16.20 -4.05
N VAL A 32 -2.88 -17.06 -4.56
CA VAL A 32 -2.30 -16.92 -5.91
C VAL A 32 -3.38 -17.10 -6.99
N LEU A 33 -4.29 -18.06 -6.81
CA LEU A 33 -5.36 -18.32 -7.78
C LEU A 33 -6.39 -17.18 -7.83
N GLU A 34 -6.71 -16.60 -6.67
CA GLU A 34 -7.68 -15.51 -6.55
C GLU A 34 -7.10 -14.18 -7.06
N ASN A 35 -5.86 -13.86 -6.71
CA ASN A 35 -5.25 -12.57 -7.03
C ASN A 35 -4.51 -12.55 -8.35
N LYS A 36 -4.09 -13.72 -8.86
CA LYS A 36 -3.28 -13.87 -10.08
C LYS A 36 -2.14 -12.84 -10.15
N PRO A 37 -1.24 -12.82 -9.13
CA PRO A 37 -0.14 -11.87 -9.10
C PRO A 37 0.78 -12.05 -10.32
N ASP A 38 1.34 -10.95 -10.83
CA ASP A 38 2.26 -10.97 -11.97
C ASP A 38 3.54 -11.79 -11.68
N ASP A 39 4.00 -11.78 -10.43
CA ASP A 39 5.06 -12.67 -9.93
C ASP A 39 4.54 -13.55 -8.76
N PRO A 40 4.07 -14.77 -9.06
CA PRO A 40 3.58 -15.71 -8.06
C PRO A 40 4.65 -16.19 -7.07
N ILE A 41 5.92 -16.25 -7.47
CA ILE A 41 6.99 -16.76 -6.61
C ILE A 41 7.36 -15.71 -5.56
N TYR A 42 7.52 -14.46 -6.01
CA TYR A 42 7.73 -13.34 -5.09
C TYR A 42 6.56 -13.20 -4.12
N PHE A 43 5.33 -13.29 -4.62
CA PHE A 43 4.12 -13.28 -3.80
C PHE A 43 4.14 -14.36 -2.70
N LEU A 44 4.43 -15.62 -3.06
CA LEU A 44 4.52 -16.73 -2.11
C LEU A 44 5.64 -16.51 -1.08
N SER A 45 6.78 -15.96 -1.51
CA SER A 45 7.88 -15.64 -0.60
C SER A 45 7.46 -14.65 0.47
N GLN A 46 6.66 -13.63 0.10
CA GLN A 46 6.12 -12.65 1.02
C GLN A 46 5.07 -13.27 1.95
N PHE A 47 4.21 -14.16 1.44
CA PHE A 47 3.25 -14.91 2.25
C PHE A 47 3.93 -15.68 3.39
N PHE A 48 4.97 -16.47 3.07
CA PHE A 48 5.68 -17.27 4.07
C PHE A 48 6.55 -16.44 5.00
N ARG A 49 7.14 -15.33 4.51
CA ARG A 49 7.85 -14.37 5.37
C ARG A 49 6.93 -13.78 6.43
N ASN A 50 5.68 -13.49 6.06
CA ASN A 50 4.67 -13.00 7.00
C ASN A 50 4.21 -14.07 7.98
N ALA A 51 4.02 -15.31 7.53
CA ALA A 51 3.59 -16.41 8.39
C ALA A 51 4.57 -16.69 9.56
N CYS A 52 5.81 -16.17 9.47
CA CYS A 52 6.83 -16.28 10.51
C CYS A 52 6.83 -15.13 11.54
N THR A 53 5.90 -14.17 11.50
CA THR A 53 5.83 -13.10 12.51
C THR A 53 5.30 -13.61 13.86
N GLU A 54 5.75 -12.98 14.96
CA GLU A 54 5.46 -13.43 16.33
C GLU A 54 3.97 -13.36 16.69
N ASN A 55 3.20 -12.53 15.99
CA ASN A 55 1.76 -12.36 16.20
C ASN A 55 0.96 -13.01 15.06
N ALA A 56 0.60 -14.29 15.26
CA ALA A 56 -0.07 -15.11 14.25
C ALA A 56 -1.42 -14.51 13.79
N ASP A 57 -2.13 -13.82 14.67
CA ASP A 57 -3.43 -13.21 14.36
C ASP A 57 -3.27 -12.02 13.41
N ILE A 58 -2.27 -11.17 13.65
CA ILE A 58 -1.96 -10.02 12.79
C ILE A 58 -1.40 -10.49 11.44
N SER A 59 -0.55 -11.52 11.44
CA SER A 59 -0.05 -12.14 10.20
C SER A 59 -1.19 -12.64 9.33
N THR A 60 -2.12 -13.38 9.93
CA THR A 60 -3.30 -13.93 9.26
C THR A 60 -4.20 -12.80 8.78
N ALA A 61 -4.39 -11.75 9.58
CA ALA A 61 -5.17 -10.58 9.20
C ALA A 61 -4.57 -9.87 7.98
N TYR A 62 -3.25 -9.64 7.98
CA TYR A 62 -2.53 -9.10 6.84
C TYR A 62 -2.74 -9.96 5.59
N GLN A 63 -2.55 -11.28 5.69
CA GLN A 63 -2.75 -12.20 4.57
C GLN A 63 -4.18 -12.14 4.03
N ASN A 64 -5.18 -12.08 4.91
CA ASN A 64 -6.59 -11.96 4.54
C ASN A 64 -6.89 -10.64 3.81
N LEU A 65 -6.24 -9.55 4.19
CA LEU A 65 -6.38 -8.26 3.50
C LEU A 65 -5.73 -8.28 2.11
N MET A 66 -4.67 -9.06 1.93
CA MET A 66 -4.01 -9.23 0.63
C MET A 66 -4.78 -10.19 -0.32
N LEU A 67 -5.84 -10.87 0.14
CA LEU A 67 -6.67 -11.75 -0.70
C LEU A 67 -7.48 -11.00 -1.76
N VAL A 68 -7.78 -9.73 -1.51
CA VAL A 68 -8.71 -8.97 -2.36
C VAL A 68 -8.17 -7.57 -2.56
N HIS A 69 -7.91 -7.24 -3.83
CA HIS A 69 -7.54 -5.88 -4.20
C HIS A 69 -8.60 -4.88 -3.74
N HIS A 70 -8.16 -3.74 -3.17
CA HIS A 70 -9.03 -2.76 -2.53
C HIS A 70 -10.06 -2.10 -3.47
N SER A 71 -9.85 -2.19 -4.79
CA SER A 71 -10.79 -1.72 -5.81
C SER A 71 -11.99 -2.66 -6.04
N ARG A 72 -11.99 -3.87 -5.48
CA ARG A 72 -13.05 -4.86 -5.71
C ARG A 72 -14.25 -4.61 -4.79
N PRO A 73 -15.50 -4.83 -5.26
CA PRO A 73 -16.70 -4.67 -4.42
C PRO A 73 -16.72 -5.55 -3.17
N THR A 74 -16.04 -6.70 -3.21
CA THR A 74 -15.94 -7.65 -2.10
C THR A 74 -14.94 -7.24 -1.03
N PHE A 75 -14.14 -6.19 -1.25
CA PHE A 75 -13.09 -5.75 -0.33
C PHE A 75 -13.64 -5.40 1.05
N LEU A 76 -14.70 -4.60 1.12
CA LEU A 76 -15.34 -4.21 2.39
C LEU A 76 -15.73 -5.43 3.24
N ARG A 77 -16.27 -6.48 2.61
CA ARG A 77 -16.63 -7.72 3.31
C ARG A 77 -15.40 -8.44 3.88
N HIS A 78 -14.27 -8.41 3.16
CA HIS A 78 -13.03 -9.02 3.62
C HIS A 78 -12.43 -8.24 4.78
N VAL A 79 -12.33 -6.91 4.67
CA VAL A 79 -11.84 -6.05 5.77
C VAL A 79 -12.70 -6.23 7.02
N LYS A 80 -14.03 -6.31 6.88
CA LYS A 80 -14.94 -6.56 8.01
C LYS A 80 -14.71 -7.92 8.67
N LYS A 81 -14.49 -8.97 7.88
CA LYS A 81 -14.18 -10.31 8.41
C LYS A 81 -12.84 -10.27 9.18
N THR A 82 -11.84 -9.61 8.63
CA THR A 82 -10.53 -9.43 9.29
C THR A 82 -10.64 -8.64 10.59
N PHE A 83 -11.43 -7.57 10.61
CA PHE A 83 -11.67 -6.78 11.82
C PHE A 83 -12.31 -7.61 12.93
N ILE A 84 -13.36 -8.38 12.61
CA ILE A 84 -14.03 -9.26 13.57
C ILE A 84 -13.06 -10.33 14.09
N GLN A 85 -12.19 -10.88 13.24
CA GLN A 85 -11.17 -11.83 13.67
C GLN A 85 -10.18 -11.23 14.67
N LEU A 86 -9.76 -9.97 14.46
CA LEU A 86 -8.80 -9.28 15.33
C LEU A 86 -9.42 -8.79 16.64
N ALA A 87 -10.71 -8.47 16.62
CA ALA A 87 -11.47 -8.18 17.82
C ALA A 87 -11.55 -9.47 18.65
N SER A 88 -10.79 -9.55 19.74
CA SER A 88 -10.49 -10.79 20.49
C SER A 88 -11.70 -11.46 21.18
N ASP A 89 -12.93 -11.07 20.83
CA ASP A 89 -14.21 -11.67 21.22
C ASP A 89 -15.27 -11.34 20.16
N ASP A 90 -16.19 -12.27 19.84
CA ASP A 90 -17.28 -12.06 18.86
C ASP A 90 -18.21 -10.88 19.23
N SER A 91 -18.18 -10.42 20.49
CA SER A 91 -18.92 -9.25 20.99
C SER A 91 -18.13 -7.94 20.97
N SER A 92 -16.81 -7.99 20.73
CA SER A 92 -15.96 -6.81 20.73
C SER A 92 -16.23 -5.97 19.48
N THR A 93 -16.56 -4.70 19.68
CA THR A 93 -16.85 -3.74 18.61
C THR A 93 -15.61 -2.93 18.19
N SER A 94 -14.46 -3.23 18.78
CA SER A 94 -13.19 -2.53 18.56
C SER A 94 -11.98 -3.45 18.69
N ILE A 95 -10.86 -2.98 18.17
CA ILE A 95 -9.51 -3.54 18.39
C ILE A 95 -8.65 -2.50 19.11
N THR A 96 -7.53 -2.91 19.70
CA THR A 96 -6.58 -1.95 20.30
C THR A 96 -5.81 -1.19 19.23
N GLY A 97 -5.40 0.03 19.56
CA GLY A 97 -4.54 0.86 18.72
C GLY A 97 -3.25 0.15 18.36
N LYS A 98 -2.68 -0.59 19.32
CA LYS A 98 -1.50 -1.43 19.09
C LYS A 98 -1.67 -2.42 17.94
N ILE A 99 -2.76 -3.20 17.94
CA ILE A 99 -3.04 -4.18 16.86
C ILE A 99 -3.19 -3.47 15.51
N TYR A 100 -3.90 -2.35 15.50
CA TYR A 100 -4.10 -1.54 14.30
C TYR A 100 -2.78 -0.98 13.75
N ASN A 101 -1.96 -0.36 14.60
CA ASN A 101 -0.66 0.20 14.23
C ASN A 101 0.31 -0.90 13.75
N GLU A 102 0.36 -2.04 14.44
CA GLU A 102 1.17 -3.20 14.01
C GLU A 102 0.75 -3.69 12.61
N LEU A 103 -0.56 -3.72 12.32
CA LEU A 103 -1.06 -4.10 11.00
C LEU A 103 -0.74 -3.06 9.93
N LEU A 104 -0.90 -1.76 10.22
CA LEU A 104 -0.49 -0.68 9.31
C LEU A 104 1.00 -0.77 8.97
N ASN A 105 1.84 -1.03 9.97
CA ASN A 105 3.27 -1.22 9.78
C ASN A 105 3.59 -2.40 8.86
N LEU A 106 2.87 -3.52 8.98
CA LEU A 106 3.03 -4.66 8.06
C LEU A 106 2.55 -4.35 6.64
N ILE A 107 1.44 -3.65 6.48
CA ILE A 107 0.91 -3.24 5.16
C ILE A 107 1.92 -2.35 4.43
N THR A 108 2.56 -1.45 5.18
CA THR A 108 3.40 -0.37 4.62
C THR A 108 4.90 -0.68 4.64
N ARG A 109 5.31 -1.87 5.10
CA ARG A 109 6.71 -2.24 5.36
C ARG A 109 7.66 -2.14 4.17
N ASP A 110 7.15 -2.28 2.95
CA ASP A 110 7.96 -2.31 1.73
C ASP A 110 8.10 -0.90 1.13
N LEU A 111 7.46 0.11 1.73
CA LEU A 111 7.68 1.52 1.42
C LEU A 111 9.04 1.98 1.95
N ASN A 112 9.59 3.03 1.34
CA ASN A 112 10.75 3.72 1.89
C ASN A 112 10.42 4.28 3.30
N SER A 113 11.36 4.19 4.25
CA SER A 113 11.15 4.63 5.65
C SER A 113 10.66 6.07 5.83
N SER A 114 11.03 6.99 4.94
CA SER A 114 10.58 8.39 4.95
C SER A 114 9.10 8.49 4.58
N ILE A 115 8.73 7.81 3.50
CA ILE A 115 7.38 7.75 2.94
C ILE A 115 6.44 6.96 3.85
N GLN A 116 6.93 5.86 4.43
CA GLN A 116 6.20 5.08 5.42
C GLN A 116 5.85 5.95 6.63
N ARG A 117 6.83 6.68 7.20
CA ARG A 117 6.59 7.61 8.32
C ARG A 117 5.59 8.69 7.95
N GLN A 118 5.66 9.21 6.73
CA GLN A 118 4.70 10.21 6.25
C GLN A 118 3.27 9.66 6.18
N LEU A 119 3.07 8.43 5.69
CA LEU A 119 1.74 7.81 5.70
C LEU A 119 1.26 7.54 7.13
N LEU A 120 2.10 6.92 7.95
CA LEU A 120 1.76 6.52 9.32
C LEU A 120 1.45 7.72 10.21
N SER A 121 2.11 8.88 10.02
CA SER A 121 1.79 10.09 10.78
C SER A 121 0.37 10.61 10.57
N HIS A 122 -0.32 10.19 9.50
CA HIS A 122 -1.72 10.55 9.22
C HIS A 122 -2.72 9.49 9.72
N LEU A 123 -2.26 8.27 10.01
CA LEU A 123 -3.14 7.12 10.25
C LEU A 123 -2.99 6.49 11.64
N GLU A 124 -1.80 6.51 12.23
CA GLU A 124 -1.52 5.89 13.52
C GLU A 124 -2.34 6.53 14.64
N VAL A 125 -2.66 5.71 15.65
CA VAL A 125 -3.38 6.12 16.86
C VAL A 125 -2.55 5.75 18.08
N ASP A 126 -2.95 6.21 19.27
CA ASP A 126 -2.31 5.77 20.51
C ASP A 126 -2.59 4.26 20.75
N ASP A 127 -1.58 3.51 21.22
CA ASP A 127 -1.63 2.06 21.34
C ASP A 127 -2.78 1.55 22.25
N GLU A 128 -3.15 2.34 23.26
CA GLU A 128 -4.22 2.03 24.22
C GLU A 128 -5.60 2.47 23.71
N SER A 129 -5.66 3.14 22.55
CA SER A 129 -6.93 3.58 21.96
C SER A 129 -7.79 2.41 21.50
N SER A 130 -9.10 2.60 21.55
CA SER A 130 -10.07 1.67 20.98
C SER A 130 -10.39 2.06 19.53
N VAL A 131 -9.99 1.24 18.57
CA VAL A 131 -10.20 1.46 17.13
C VAL A 131 -11.47 0.74 16.67
N ILE A 132 -12.48 1.52 16.27
CA ILE A 132 -13.73 1.01 15.70
C ILE A 132 -13.58 0.65 14.22
N PHE A 133 -14.55 -0.11 13.69
CA PHE A 133 -14.50 -0.61 12.32
C PHE A 133 -14.31 0.47 11.26
N ASP A 134 -14.95 1.64 11.39
CA ASP A 134 -14.83 2.69 10.38
C ASP A 134 -13.40 3.25 10.30
N VAL A 135 -12.78 3.52 11.47
CA VAL A 135 -11.38 3.98 11.53
C VAL A 135 -10.45 2.92 10.96
N PHE A 136 -10.64 1.66 11.34
CA PHE A 136 -9.89 0.53 10.80
C PHE A 136 -10.03 0.44 9.27
N TYR A 137 -11.27 0.45 8.76
CA TYR A 137 -11.55 0.28 7.33
C TYR A 137 -10.89 1.37 6.49
N TRP A 138 -11.05 2.64 6.88
CA TRP A 138 -10.45 3.75 6.15
C TRP A 138 -8.93 3.73 6.23
N GLY A 139 -8.35 3.44 7.40
CA GLY A 139 -6.90 3.30 7.54
C GLY A 139 -6.29 2.22 6.65
N ILE A 140 -6.91 1.04 6.60
CA ILE A 140 -6.46 -0.07 5.74
C ILE A 140 -6.63 0.29 4.27
N ARG A 141 -7.79 0.83 3.89
CA ARG A 141 -8.08 1.21 2.50
C ARG A 141 -7.12 2.29 2.01
N ASP A 142 -6.89 3.32 2.80
CA ASP A 142 -6.03 4.44 2.42
C ASP A 142 -4.56 4.00 2.36
N SER A 143 -4.12 3.10 3.23
CA SER A 143 -2.78 2.49 3.15
C SER A 143 -2.57 1.73 1.84
N LEU A 144 -3.53 0.87 1.45
CA LEU A 144 -3.42 0.10 0.20
C LEU A 144 -3.49 0.99 -1.04
N LEU A 145 -4.36 1.99 -1.01
CA LEU A 145 -4.48 2.95 -2.10
C LEU A 145 -3.24 3.83 -2.24
N PHE A 146 -2.60 4.17 -1.13
CA PHE A 146 -1.33 4.88 -1.11
C PHE A 146 -0.19 4.02 -1.68
N ILE A 147 -0.17 2.71 -1.41
CA ILE A 147 0.82 1.78 -1.98
C ILE A 147 0.70 1.70 -3.50
N ASP A 148 -0.52 1.63 -4.04
CA ASP A 148 -0.74 1.70 -5.49
C ASP A 148 -0.25 3.04 -6.06
N PHE A 149 -0.61 4.15 -5.41
CA PHE A 149 -0.16 5.48 -5.83
C PHE A 149 1.38 5.59 -5.81
N TYR A 150 2.04 5.08 -4.77
CA TYR A 150 3.50 5.04 -4.68
C TYR A 150 4.11 4.24 -5.82
N SER A 151 3.53 3.08 -6.14
CA SER A 151 3.99 2.22 -7.25
C SER A 151 3.87 2.94 -8.59
N GLU A 152 2.77 3.64 -8.83
CA GLU A 152 2.59 4.47 -10.02
C GLU A 152 3.56 5.66 -10.08
N ALA A 153 3.85 6.29 -8.94
CA ALA A 153 4.85 7.36 -8.88
C ALA A 153 6.27 6.84 -9.19
N VAL A 154 6.60 5.61 -8.78
CA VAL A 154 7.85 4.94 -9.13
C VAL A 154 7.95 4.70 -10.64
N VAL A 155 6.90 4.14 -11.25
CA VAL A 155 6.83 3.92 -12.71
C VAL A 155 6.94 5.24 -13.47
N LEU A 156 6.23 6.28 -13.00
CA LEU A 156 6.30 7.62 -13.56
C LEU A 156 7.74 8.15 -13.54
N TYR A 157 8.45 8.05 -12.41
CA TYR A 157 9.84 8.47 -12.33
C TYR A 157 10.73 7.74 -13.35
N GLU A 158 10.57 6.42 -13.45
CA GLU A 158 11.35 5.59 -14.37
C GLU A 158 11.10 5.97 -15.84
N SER A 159 9.88 6.39 -16.17
CA SER A 159 9.58 6.92 -17.51
C SER A 159 10.18 8.30 -17.80
N LEU A 160 10.57 9.06 -16.76
CA LEU A 160 11.16 10.39 -16.87
C LEU A 160 12.69 10.36 -16.88
N ASP A 161 13.30 9.41 -16.16
CA ASP A 161 14.73 9.16 -16.18
C ASP A 161 15.14 8.36 -17.43
N VAL A 162 14.81 8.90 -18.61
CA VAL A 162 15.00 8.26 -19.93
C VAL A 162 16.45 7.85 -20.18
N ASN A 163 17.40 8.55 -19.55
CA ASN A 163 18.84 8.31 -19.70
C ASN A 163 19.45 7.48 -18.56
N GLU A 164 18.63 6.96 -17.63
CA GLU A 164 19.04 6.15 -16.48
C GLU A 164 20.17 6.81 -15.66
N LYS A 165 20.10 8.14 -15.49
CA LYS A 165 21.11 8.91 -14.75
C LYS A 165 20.86 8.91 -13.25
N GLY A 166 19.70 8.45 -12.81
CA GLY A 166 19.25 8.51 -11.42
C GLY A 166 18.84 9.92 -10.96
N GLU A 167 18.62 10.84 -11.92
CA GLU A 167 18.16 12.20 -11.68
C GLU A 167 17.31 12.71 -12.84
N ILE A 168 16.28 13.50 -12.50
CA ILE A 168 15.43 14.23 -13.46
C ILE A 168 15.54 15.72 -13.17
N THR A 169 15.17 16.58 -14.12
CA THR A 169 15.13 18.03 -13.84
C THR A 169 13.95 18.40 -12.96
N CYS A 170 14.14 19.39 -12.09
CA CYS A 170 13.05 19.96 -11.31
C CYS A 170 11.94 20.55 -12.21
N GLU A 171 12.31 21.09 -13.38
CA GLU A 171 11.35 21.60 -14.37
C GLU A 171 10.38 20.53 -14.89
N LEU A 172 10.87 19.31 -15.15
CA LEU A 172 10.00 18.18 -15.53
C LEU A 172 8.97 17.89 -14.45
N TYR A 173 9.40 17.86 -13.19
CA TYR A 173 8.51 17.66 -12.05
C TYR A 173 7.42 18.74 -11.98
N TYR A 174 7.78 20.04 -12.09
CA TYR A 174 6.80 21.12 -11.99
C TYR A 174 5.81 21.15 -13.17
N ARG A 175 6.25 20.84 -14.40
CA ARG A 175 5.34 20.73 -15.55
C ARG A 175 4.39 19.56 -15.42
N LEU A 176 4.86 18.43 -14.91
CA LEU A 176 4.00 17.29 -14.57
C LEU A 176 3.00 17.63 -13.48
N LEU A 177 3.45 18.29 -12.41
CA LEU A 177 2.57 18.73 -11.33
C LEU A 177 1.48 19.67 -11.86
N TYR A 178 1.83 20.60 -12.74
CA TYR A 178 0.87 21.48 -13.39
C TYR A 178 -0.13 20.70 -14.26
N ARG A 179 0.33 19.74 -15.06
CA ARG A 179 -0.55 18.88 -15.89
C ARG A 179 -1.46 18.01 -15.03
N LEU A 180 -0.96 17.43 -13.95
CA LEU A 180 -1.74 16.74 -12.92
C LEU A 180 -2.80 17.69 -12.36
N GLN A 181 -2.41 18.84 -11.83
CA GLN A 181 -3.34 19.82 -11.25
C GLN A 181 -4.40 20.32 -12.23
N ALA A 182 -4.05 20.49 -13.52
CA ALA A 182 -4.98 20.88 -14.57
C ALA A 182 -5.99 19.75 -14.88
N ALA A 183 -5.54 18.50 -14.95
CA ALA A 183 -6.43 17.34 -15.01
C ALA A 183 -7.27 17.19 -13.72
N ASN A 184 -6.74 17.67 -12.58
CA ASN A 184 -7.33 17.54 -11.25
C ASN A 184 -8.47 18.53 -10.96
N GLN A 185 -8.81 19.47 -11.85
CA GLN A 185 -10.03 20.27 -11.68
C GLN A 185 -11.32 19.43 -11.70
N LEU A 186 -11.23 18.13 -12.05
CA LEU A 186 -12.33 17.16 -12.08
C LEU A 186 -12.18 16.00 -11.06
N ILE A 187 -11.19 16.03 -10.16
CA ILE A 187 -10.90 14.91 -9.25
C ILE A 187 -11.87 14.85 -8.06
N ILE A 188 -12.52 13.70 -7.89
CA ILE A 188 -13.50 13.43 -6.82
C ILE A 188 -12.93 12.46 -5.76
N ASN A 189 -11.85 11.71 -6.03
CA ASN A 189 -11.24 10.79 -5.05
C ASN A 189 -9.78 10.39 -5.38
N SER A 190 -9.11 9.76 -4.42
CA SER A 190 -7.73 9.23 -4.53
C SER A 190 -7.54 8.19 -5.65
N LYS A 191 -8.61 7.52 -6.09
CA LYS A 191 -8.58 6.65 -7.28
C LYS A 191 -8.37 7.46 -8.57
N SER A 192 -9.04 8.61 -8.71
CA SER A 192 -8.82 9.49 -9.87
C SER A 192 -7.42 10.12 -9.91
N LEU A 193 -6.74 10.24 -8.77
CA LEU A 193 -5.33 10.67 -8.75
C LEU A 193 -4.41 9.61 -9.36
N ILE A 194 -4.62 8.34 -9.01
CA ILE A 194 -3.90 7.20 -9.60
C ILE A 194 -4.16 7.12 -11.10
N GLU A 195 -5.43 7.22 -11.52
CA GLU A 195 -5.80 7.24 -12.94
C GLU A 195 -5.13 8.39 -13.70
N SER A 196 -5.03 9.59 -13.11
CA SER A 196 -4.30 10.73 -13.69
C SER A 196 -2.79 10.45 -13.85
N VAL A 197 -2.15 9.84 -12.85
CA VAL A 197 -0.73 9.45 -12.93
C VAL A 197 -0.52 8.40 -14.02
N GLN A 198 -1.38 7.38 -14.07
CA GLN A 198 -1.37 6.35 -15.11
C GLN A 198 -1.54 6.97 -16.51
N LEU A 199 -2.49 7.90 -16.70
CA LEU A 199 -2.70 8.56 -17.98
C LEU A 199 -1.46 9.34 -18.44
N LEU A 200 -0.78 10.03 -17.52
CA LEU A 200 0.47 10.73 -17.87
C LEU A 200 1.55 9.75 -18.34
N SER A 201 1.66 8.58 -17.68
CA SER A 201 2.62 7.52 -18.06
C SER A 201 2.43 6.99 -19.49
N THR A 202 1.24 7.13 -20.08
CA THR A 202 0.87 6.48 -21.36
C THR A 202 1.09 7.32 -22.64
N GLY A 203 1.62 8.55 -22.55
CA GLY A 203 2.05 9.26 -23.76
C GLY A 203 2.28 10.77 -23.66
N ALA A 204 1.64 11.45 -22.70
CA ALA A 204 1.79 12.90 -22.49
C ALA A 204 3.21 13.30 -22.01
N ILE A 205 3.93 12.35 -21.41
CA ILE A 205 5.30 12.53 -20.92
C ILE A 205 6.27 12.82 -22.06
N THR A 206 6.16 12.12 -23.20
CA THR A 206 7.12 12.25 -24.30
C THR A 206 7.23 13.68 -24.81
N GLU A 207 6.10 14.39 -24.91
CA GLU A 207 6.07 15.79 -25.31
C GLU A 207 6.72 16.70 -24.26
N THR A 208 6.38 16.50 -22.98
CA THR A 208 6.95 17.32 -21.88
C THR A 208 8.45 17.09 -21.74
N VAL A 209 8.89 15.84 -21.87
CA VAL A 209 10.28 15.43 -21.88
C VAL A 209 11.01 16.12 -23.03
N ASN A 210 10.49 16.03 -24.25
CA ASN A 210 11.12 16.67 -25.41
C ASN A 210 11.20 18.20 -25.28
N GLU A 211 10.15 18.86 -24.78
CA GLU A 211 10.17 20.31 -24.50
C GLU A 211 11.30 20.68 -23.54
N VAL A 212 11.39 20.01 -22.39
CA VAL A 212 12.39 20.34 -21.37
C VAL A 212 13.80 19.99 -21.83
N TYR A 213 14.01 18.85 -22.51
CA TYR A 213 15.33 18.50 -23.05
C TYR A 213 15.82 19.50 -24.11
N ASN A 214 14.92 20.06 -24.92
CA ASN A 214 15.27 21.12 -25.87
C ASN A 214 15.70 22.41 -25.15
N GLU A 215 15.07 22.74 -24.02
CA GLU A 215 15.42 23.91 -23.21
C GLU A 215 16.72 23.72 -22.41
N MET A 216 17.01 22.50 -21.94
CA MET A 216 18.27 22.14 -21.26
C MET A 216 19.53 22.37 -22.11
N ALA A 217 19.40 22.36 -23.45
CA ALA A 217 20.50 22.69 -24.34
C ALA A 217 20.96 24.16 -24.21
N SER A 218 20.11 25.02 -23.64
CA SER A 218 20.37 26.46 -23.52
C SER A 218 20.92 26.88 -22.14
N HIS A 219 20.51 26.22 -21.05
CA HIS A 219 20.88 26.59 -19.68
C HIS A 219 20.96 25.37 -18.76
N LYS A 220 21.84 25.42 -17.76
CA LYS A 220 21.93 24.38 -16.72
C LYS A 220 20.68 24.46 -15.83
N MET A 221 19.98 23.34 -15.69
CA MET A 221 18.80 23.19 -14.83
C MET A 221 19.15 22.43 -13.55
N ASP A 222 18.43 22.72 -12.47
CA ASP A 222 18.50 21.96 -11.23
C ASP A 222 17.87 20.57 -11.42
N THR A 223 18.46 19.58 -10.74
CA THR A 223 18.03 18.18 -10.80
C THR A 223 17.56 17.68 -9.44
N MET A 224 16.70 16.66 -9.45
CA MET A 224 16.22 15.95 -8.28
C MET A 224 16.40 14.44 -8.47
N LYS A 225 16.68 13.75 -7.36
CA LYS A 225 16.85 12.29 -7.33
C LYS A 225 15.50 11.58 -7.14
N LYS A 226 15.46 10.28 -7.44
CA LYS A 226 14.27 9.41 -7.25
C LYS A 226 13.61 9.60 -5.89
N GLN A 227 14.38 9.60 -4.81
CA GLN A 227 13.83 9.74 -3.46
C GLN A 227 13.11 11.07 -3.25
N GLU A 228 13.71 12.19 -3.65
CA GLU A 228 13.12 13.52 -3.51
C GLU A 228 11.84 13.64 -4.34
N PHE A 229 11.86 13.11 -5.57
CA PHE A 229 10.68 13.06 -6.43
C PHE A 229 9.53 12.31 -5.75
N LEU A 230 9.81 11.10 -5.22
CA LEU A 230 8.80 10.26 -4.60
C LEU A 230 8.21 10.89 -3.33
N GLU A 231 9.04 11.52 -2.49
CA GLU A 231 8.58 12.26 -1.31
C GLU A 231 7.62 13.39 -1.70
N LYS A 232 8.01 14.23 -2.66
CA LYS A 232 7.17 15.33 -3.15
C LYS A 232 5.87 14.85 -3.82
N MET A 233 5.92 13.76 -4.58
CA MET A 233 4.72 13.16 -5.19
C MET A 233 3.78 12.59 -4.14
N CYS A 234 4.32 11.92 -3.11
CA CYS A 234 3.54 11.34 -2.02
C CYS A 234 2.86 12.37 -1.13
N GLU A 235 3.44 13.57 -0.98
CA GLU A 235 2.78 14.70 -0.32
C GLU A 235 1.43 15.07 -0.98
N LEU A 236 1.32 14.93 -2.31
CA LEU A 236 0.08 15.22 -3.04
C LEU A 236 -1.09 14.32 -2.65
N PHE A 237 -0.82 13.14 -2.10
CA PHE A 237 -1.85 12.21 -1.65
C PHE A 237 -2.60 12.76 -0.44
N PHE A 238 -1.89 13.48 0.45
CA PHE A 238 -2.40 14.01 1.70
C PHE A 238 -2.79 15.48 1.64
N ASP A 239 -2.42 16.21 0.58
CA ASP A 239 -2.65 17.65 0.44
C ASP A 239 -4.13 18.05 0.68
N ASP A 240 -4.33 18.85 1.73
CA ASP A 240 -5.61 19.26 2.28
C ASP A 240 -6.43 20.15 1.33
N GLU A 241 -5.82 20.88 0.41
CA GLU A 241 -6.57 21.67 -0.60
C GLU A 241 -7.26 20.76 -1.64
N LEU A 242 -6.59 19.66 -1.99
CA LEU A 242 -7.10 18.59 -2.83
C LEU A 242 -8.15 17.75 -2.10
N ASN A 243 -8.11 17.68 -0.76
CA ASN A 243 -9.07 16.99 0.11
C ASN A 243 -10.27 17.85 0.53
N ALA A 244 -10.12 19.16 0.68
CA ALA A 244 -11.19 20.09 1.08
C ALA A 244 -12.27 20.25 -0.01
N LYS A 245 -11.87 20.19 -1.30
CA LYS A 245 -12.81 20.04 -2.42
C LYS A 245 -13.58 18.72 -2.40
N ARG A 246 -13.02 17.64 -1.82
CA ARG A 246 -13.68 16.33 -1.67
C ARG A 246 -14.82 16.37 -0.65
N ARG A 247 -14.65 17.10 0.47
CA ARG A 247 -15.67 17.22 1.54
C ARG A 247 -16.83 18.15 1.19
N SER A 248 -16.55 19.26 0.53
CA SER A 248 -17.57 20.26 0.14
C SER A 248 -18.55 19.77 -0.94
N GLN A 249 -18.17 18.79 -1.77
CA GLN A 249 -19.06 18.22 -2.80
C GLN A 249 -19.86 16.99 -2.32
N SER A 250 -19.43 16.30 -1.27
CA SER A 250 -20.22 15.21 -0.64
C SER A 250 -21.42 15.73 0.15
N GLU A 251 -21.31 16.92 0.75
CA GLU A 251 -22.42 17.55 1.51
C GLU A 251 -23.56 18.04 0.60
N VAL A 252 -23.28 18.33 -0.67
CA VAL A 252 -24.30 18.74 -1.65
C VAL A 252 -25.14 17.55 -2.13
N LYS A 253 -24.60 16.31 -2.09
CA LYS A 253 -25.31 15.09 -2.53
C LYS A 253 -26.14 14.40 -1.44
N HIS A 254 -26.16 14.92 -0.22
CA HIS A 254 -27.02 14.41 0.87
C HIS A 254 -28.14 15.37 1.27
N ASN A 255 -28.27 16.52 0.59
CA ASN A 255 -29.30 17.51 0.85
C ASN A 255 -30.33 17.66 -0.28
N HIS A 256 -30.45 16.69 -1.20
CA HIS A 256 -31.51 16.61 -2.20
C HIS A 256 -32.19 15.23 -2.19
#